data_AF-A0A920R250-F1
#
_entry.id   AF-A0A920R250-F1
#
_cell.length_a   1.000
_cell.length_b   1.000
_cell.length_c   1.000
_cell.angle_alpha   90.00
_cell.angle_beta   90.00
_cell.angle_gamma   90.00
#
_symmetry.space_group_name_H-M   'P 1'
#
loop_
_entity.id
_entity.type
_entity.pdbx_description
1 polymer ?
#
loop_
_entity_poly.entity_id
_entity_poly.type
_entity_poly.pdbx_seq_one_letter_code
_entity_poly.pdbx_strand_id
1 'polypeptide(L)'
;MSLSEVDSVVAATVGCAGMLPAFAALEAGKTLALANKEVIVMSGHLLMEAARRNNGVIIPIDSEPSAIWQCLEGEVSDPARLIITASGGAFRDRSWSSLHDVTPQQALQHPTWDMGDKITIDSATLMNKAFEVIESRWLFDIPFERIDVTIHRQSIVHSMVEFSDGSLKAQLGPTSMGQPIQHALFHPEAHQIKIYRNLML
;
A
#
# COMPACT_ATOMS: atom_id res chain seq x y z
N MET A 1 13.65 -20.34 6.44
CA MET A 1 12.86 -21.52 6.03
C MET A 1 11.39 -21.21 6.25
N SER A 2 10.53 -21.56 5.30
CA SER A 2 9.07 -21.43 5.42
C SER A 2 8.45 -22.82 5.65
N LEU A 3 7.38 -22.92 6.45
CA LEU A 3 6.73 -24.19 6.80
C LEU A 3 5.94 -24.75 5.62
N SER A 4 6.09 -26.02 5.25
CA SER A 4 5.48 -26.60 4.03
C SER A 4 3.95 -26.51 3.96
N GLU A 5 3.28 -26.45 5.11
CA GLU A 5 1.81 -26.38 5.24
C GLU A 5 1.22 -24.97 5.07
N VAL A 6 2.06 -23.95 4.94
CA VAL A 6 1.63 -22.55 4.83
C VAL A 6 1.54 -22.13 3.36
N ASP A 7 0.38 -21.71 2.90
CA ASP A 7 0.16 -21.21 1.53
C ASP A 7 0.56 -19.73 1.38
N SER A 8 0.23 -18.92 2.39
CA SER A 8 0.38 -17.46 2.36
C SER A 8 1.07 -16.93 3.62
N VAL A 9 1.92 -15.91 3.46
CA VAL A 9 2.61 -15.22 4.55
C VAL A 9 2.21 -13.74 4.55
N VAL A 10 1.73 -13.25 5.68
CA VAL A 10 1.44 -11.81 5.87
C VAL A 10 2.67 -11.12 6.44
N ALA A 11 3.26 -10.19 5.68
CA ALA A 11 4.39 -9.38 6.12
C ALA A 11 3.91 -8.03 6.68
N ALA A 12 3.64 -8.00 7.99
CA ALA A 12 3.16 -6.82 8.73
C ALA A 12 4.12 -6.32 9.83
N THR A 13 5.38 -6.78 9.83
CA THR A 13 6.43 -6.20 10.67
C THR A 13 6.78 -4.80 10.20
N VAL A 14 7.39 -3.96 11.04
CA VAL A 14 7.87 -2.62 10.64
C VAL A 14 9.32 -2.66 10.16
N GLY A 15 9.67 -1.88 9.13
CA GLY A 15 11.05 -1.68 8.69
C GLY A 15 11.71 -2.93 8.09
N CYS A 16 13.03 -3.06 8.23
CA CYS A 16 13.79 -4.12 7.54
C CYS A 16 13.65 -5.53 8.14
N ALA A 17 13.03 -5.67 9.31
CA ALA A 17 12.85 -6.97 9.97
C ALA A 17 12.05 -7.97 9.12
N GLY A 18 11.14 -7.47 8.27
CA GLY A 18 10.31 -8.28 7.37
C GLY A 18 11.03 -8.78 6.11
N MET A 19 12.25 -8.31 5.84
CA MET A 19 12.92 -8.60 4.57
C MET A 19 13.29 -10.08 4.43
N LEU A 20 14.03 -10.66 5.38
CA LEU A 20 14.42 -12.07 5.28
C LEU A 20 13.21 -13.03 5.24
N PRO A 21 12.16 -12.85 6.08
CA PRO A 21 10.93 -13.64 5.95
C PRO A 21 10.23 -13.48 4.60
N ALA A 22 10.19 -12.28 4.03
CA ALA A 22 9.57 -12.01 2.73
C ALA A 22 10.28 -12.77 1.60
N PHE A 23 11.62 -12.69 1.54
CA PHE A 23 12.40 -13.46 0.57
C PHE A 23 12.21 -14.97 0.77
N ALA A 24 12.25 -15.45 2.01
CA ALA A 24 12.06 -16.88 2.28
C ALA A 24 10.66 -17.40 1.90
N ALA A 25 9.63 -16.56 1.97
CA ALA A 25 8.29 -16.91 1.49
C ALA A 25 8.27 -17.01 -0.05
N LEU A 26 8.81 -16.01 -0.74
CA LEU A 26 8.85 -15.96 -2.20
C LEU A 26 9.73 -17.07 -2.79
N GLU A 27 10.89 -17.33 -2.20
CA GLU A 27 11.79 -18.44 -2.60
C GLU A 27 11.15 -19.82 -2.42
N ALA A 28 10.20 -19.94 -1.51
CA ALA A 28 9.39 -21.16 -1.33
C ALA A 28 8.17 -21.21 -2.28
N GLY A 29 8.02 -20.27 -3.21
CA GLY A 29 6.92 -20.20 -4.17
C GLY A 29 5.57 -19.84 -3.56
N LYS A 30 5.58 -19.10 -2.44
CA LYS A 30 4.37 -18.77 -1.67
C LYS A 30 3.79 -17.42 -2.04
N THR A 31 2.55 -17.21 -1.61
CA THR A 31 1.93 -15.88 -1.61
C THR A 31 2.47 -15.06 -0.44
N LEU A 32 3.03 -13.90 -0.74
CA LEU A 32 3.45 -12.87 0.22
C LEU A 32 2.42 -11.73 0.19
N ALA A 33 1.56 -11.68 1.20
CA ALA A 33 0.66 -10.56 1.40
C ALA A 33 1.41 -9.44 2.15
N LEU A 34 1.75 -8.37 1.45
CA LEU A 34 2.73 -7.38 1.86
C LEU A 34 2.06 -6.12 2.42
N ALA A 35 2.15 -5.92 3.73
CA ALA A 35 1.77 -4.66 4.40
C ALA A 35 2.99 -3.77 4.70
N ASN A 36 4.17 -4.39 4.86
CA ASN A 36 5.43 -3.70 5.07
C ASN A 36 5.98 -3.16 3.73
N LYS A 37 5.68 -1.89 3.44
CA LYS A 37 6.18 -1.19 2.25
C LYS A 37 7.70 -1.02 2.24
N GLU A 38 8.37 -0.95 3.40
CA GLU A 38 9.82 -0.78 3.46
C GLU A 38 10.58 -1.94 2.81
N VAL A 39 10.07 -3.17 2.88
CA VAL A 39 10.67 -4.34 2.23
C VAL A 39 10.77 -4.11 0.71
N ILE A 40 9.68 -3.73 0.06
CA ILE A 40 9.68 -3.51 -1.40
C ILE A 40 10.39 -2.21 -1.79
N VAL A 41 10.32 -1.16 -0.96
CA VAL A 41 11.07 0.09 -1.19
C VAL A 41 12.59 -0.16 -1.20
N MET A 42 13.10 -0.93 -0.23
CA MET A 42 14.53 -1.20 -0.13
C MET A 42 15.05 -2.25 -1.13
N SER A 43 14.19 -3.17 -1.59
CA SER A 43 14.62 -4.35 -2.33
C SER A 43 13.86 -4.62 -3.63
N GLY A 44 13.07 -3.67 -4.13
CA GLY A 44 12.10 -3.86 -5.22
C GLY A 44 12.55 -4.78 -6.35
N HIS A 45 13.63 -4.46 -7.05
CA HIS A 45 14.14 -5.32 -8.14
C HIS A 45 14.47 -6.76 -7.69
N LEU A 46 15.13 -6.93 -6.53
CA LEU A 46 15.48 -8.24 -5.97
C LEU A 46 14.25 -9.02 -5.51
N LEU A 47 13.29 -8.34 -4.88
CA LEU A 47 12.06 -8.94 -4.38
C LEU A 47 11.19 -9.44 -5.54
N MET A 48 11.01 -8.60 -6.58
CA MET A 48 10.28 -8.97 -7.79
C MET A 48 10.99 -10.11 -8.55
N GLU A 49 12.33 -10.13 -8.57
CA GLU A 49 13.08 -11.24 -9.16
C GLU A 49 12.91 -12.54 -8.37
N ALA A 50 12.96 -12.49 -7.04
CA ALA A 50 12.76 -13.65 -6.17
C ALA A 50 11.37 -14.27 -6.36
N ALA A 51 10.32 -13.43 -6.46
CA ALA A 51 8.96 -13.86 -6.77
C ALA A 51 8.91 -14.57 -8.13
N ARG A 52 9.40 -13.94 -9.20
CA ARG A 52 9.37 -14.51 -10.57
C ARG A 52 10.15 -15.82 -10.67
N ARG A 53 11.32 -15.92 -10.04
CA ARG A 53 12.21 -17.09 -10.16
C ARG A 53 11.60 -18.36 -9.55
N ASN A 54 10.79 -18.20 -8.51
CA ASN A 54 10.27 -19.32 -7.72
C ASN A 54 8.74 -19.45 -7.80
N ASN A 55 8.10 -18.74 -8.73
CA ASN A 55 6.64 -18.65 -8.86
C ASN A 55 5.92 -18.19 -7.58
N GLY A 56 6.61 -17.36 -6.77
CA GLY A 56 5.98 -16.67 -5.64
C GLY A 56 5.10 -15.52 -6.14
N VAL A 57 4.10 -15.15 -5.33
CA VAL A 57 3.15 -14.08 -5.65
C VAL A 57 3.27 -13.00 -4.59
N ILE A 58 3.28 -11.73 -4.98
CA ILE A 58 3.22 -10.60 -4.05
C ILE A 58 1.85 -9.96 -4.18
N ILE A 59 1.16 -9.79 -3.06
CA ILE A 59 -0.17 -9.18 -2.99
C ILE A 59 -0.12 -7.96 -2.08
N PRO A 60 -0.54 -6.77 -2.53
CA PRO A 60 -0.55 -5.58 -1.68
C PRO A 60 -1.63 -5.63 -0.58
N ILE A 61 -1.22 -5.36 0.66
CA ILE A 61 -2.14 -5.03 1.77
C ILE A 61 -2.20 -3.52 2.01
N ASP A 62 -1.16 -2.76 1.67
CA ASP A 62 -1.21 -1.31 1.84
C ASP A 62 -2.40 -0.70 1.08
N SER A 63 -3.05 0.31 1.66
CA SER A 63 -4.43 0.66 1.26
C SER A 63 -4.52 1.16 -0.17
N GLU A 64 -3.55 1.96 -0.60
CA GLU A 64 -3.49 2.57 -1.92
C GLU A 64 -3.06 1.59 -3.01
N PRO A 65 -1.97 0.81 -2.86
CA PRO A 65 -1.67 -0.29 -3.77
C PRO A 65 -2.78 -1.35 -3.83
N SER A 66 -3.43 -1.68 -2.71
CA SER A 66 -4.57 -2.61 -2.71
C SER A 66 -5.76 -2.07 -3.50
N ALA A 67 -6.01 -0.76 -3.43
CA ALA A 67 -7.02 -0.08 -4.23
C ALA A 67 -6.70 -0.09 -5.73
N ILE A 68 -5.43 0.12 -6.10
CA ILE A 68 -4.96 -0.01 -7.49
C ILE A 68 -5.15 -1.44 -7.98
N TRP A 69 -4.75 -2.43 -7.17
CA TRP A 69 -4.89 -3.83 -7.51
C TRP A 69 -6.34 -4.19 -7.81
N GLN A 70 -7.29 -3.84 -6.92
CA GLN A 70 -8.74 -4.00 -7.14
C GLN A 70 -9.26 -3.32 -8.41
N CYS A 71 -8.71 -2.15 -8.78
CA CYS A 71 -9.11 -1.46 -10.00
C CYS A 71 -8.64 -2.18 -11.28
N LEU A 72 -7.53 -2.91 -11.19
CA LEU A 72 -6.94 -3.67 -12.29
C LEU A 72 -7.53 -5.08 -12.43
N GLU A 73 -8.27 -5.57 -11.43
CA GLU A 73 -8.90 -6.88 -11.50
C GLU A 73 -9.89 -6.99 -12.66
N GLY A 74 -9.73 -8.04 -13.47
CA GLY A 74 -10.57 -8.29 -14.64
C GLY A 74 -10.29 -7.37 -15.83
N GLU A 75 -9.34 -6.43 -15.72
CA GLU A 75 -8.94 -5.57 -16.82
C GLU A 75 -7.96 -6.27 -17.75
N VAL A 76 -8.11 -5.98 -19.05
CA VAL A 76 -7.24 -6.51 -20.11
C VAL A 76 -6.21 -5.48 -20.59
N SER A 77 -6.46 -4.21 -20.29
CA SER A 77 -5.61 -3.09 -20.67
C SER A 77 -4.68 -2.73 -19.53
N ASP A 78 -3.42 -2.47 -19.86
CA ASP A 78 -2.46 -1.94 -18.89
C ASP A 78 -2.89 -0.53 -18.42
N PRO A 79 -2.59 -0.17 -17.16
CA PRO A 79 -2.84 1.18 -16.66
C PRO A 79 -2.06 2.22 -17.47
N ALA A 80 -2.75 3.28 -17.91
CA ALA A 80 -2.11 4.44 -18.51
C ALA A 80 -1.46 5.33 -17.44
N ARG A 81 -2.10 5.46 -16.27
CA ARG A 81 -1.61 6.24 -15.13
C ARG A 81 -2.20 5.71 -13.82
N LEU A 82 -1.39 5.70 -12.76
CA LEU A 82 -1.87 5.49 -11.39
C LEU A 82 -2.03 6.85 -10.70
N ILE A 83 -3.08 6.99 -9.90
CA ILE A 83 -3.31 8.18 -9.10
C ILE A 83 -3.46 7.75 -7.64
N ILE A 84 -2.42 8.01 -6.86
CA ILE A 84 -2.34 7.66 -5.45
C ILE A 84 -2.88 8.84 -4.62
N THR A 85 -3.91 8.58 -3.81
CA THR A 85 -4.51 9.62 -2.97
C THR A 85 -3.80 9.73 -1.63
N ALA A 86 -3.64 10.92 -1.07
CA ALA A 86 -3.03 11.15 0.24
C ALA A 86 -3.98 11.93 1.16
N SER A 87 -4.02 11.60 2.46
CA SER A 87 -4.75 12.42 3.44
C SER A 87 -4.15 13.83 3.59
N GLY A 88 -2.85 13.96 3.33
CA GLY A 88 -2.03 15.15 3.56
C GLY A 88 -1.35 15.20 4.94
N GLY A 89 -1.71 14.30 5.86
CA GLY A 89 -1.16 14.26 7.21
C GLY A 89 -1.52 15.47 8.08
N ALA A 90 -0.91 15.53 9.27
CA ALA A 90 -1.20 16.54 10.30
C ALA A 90 -0.90 17.99 9.87
N PHE A 91 0.00 18.17 8.91
CA PHE A 91 0.50 19.49 8.51
C PHE A 91 -0.05 20.01 7.18
N ARG A 92 -1.02 19.31 6.55
CA ARG A 92 -1.59 19.69 5.24
C ARG A 92 -2.17 21.10 5.14
N ASP A 93 -2.58 21.66 6.26
CA ASP A 93 -3.21 22.98 6.37
C ASP A 93 -2.26 24.06 6.92
N ARG A 94 -1.00 23.71 7.19
CA ARG A 94 0.01 24.65 7.67
C ARG A 94 0.64 25.41 6.53
N SER A 95 0.99 26.68 6.78
CA SER A 95 1.82 27.44 5.87
C SER A 95 3.25 26.89 5.88
N TRP A 96 3.94 27.00 4.75
CA TRP A 96 5.35 26.61 4.62
C TRP A 96 6.24 27.23 5.71
N SER A 97 6.04 28.53 5.99
CA SER A 97 6.80 29.23 7.02
C SER A 97 6.58 28.70 8.43
N SER A 98 5.46 28.02 8.71
CA SER A 98 5.17 27.46 10.05
C SER A 98 5.72 26.05 10.27
N LEU A 99 6.33 25.44 9.24
CA LEU A 99 6.81 24.05 9.32
C LEU A 99 8.14 23.90 10.05
N HIS A 100 8.93 24.97 10.23
CA HIS A 100 10.26 24.88 10.88
C HIS A 100 10.19 24.55 12.38
N ASP A 101 9.08 24.87 13.04
CA ASP A 101 8.88 24.69 14.48
C ASP A 101 7.94 23.52 14.83
N VAL A 102 7.66 22.63 13.87
CA VAL A 102 6.78 21.48 14.14
C VAL A 102 7.44 20.49 15.08
N THR A 103 6.63 19.83 15.91
CA THR A 103 7.09 18.82 16.87
C THR A 103 6.56 17.43 16.53
N PRO A 104 7.23 16.34 16.98
CA PRO A 104 6.69 15.00 16.85
C PRO A 104 5.28 14.85 17.45
N GLN A 105 5.02 15.49 18.59
CA GLN A 105 3.71 15.44 19.25
C GLN A 105 2.60 16.04 18.38
N GLN A 106 2.90 17.08 17.59
CA GLN A 106 1.94 17.63 16.63
C GLN A 106 1.79 16.73 15.40
N ALA A 107 2.87 16.09 14.93
CA ALA A 107 2.82 15.17 13.81
C ALA A 107 1.97 13.91 14.13
N LEU A 108 1.97 13.46 15.39
CA LEU A 108 1.17 12.33 15.88
C LEU A 108 -0.35 12.60 15.91
N GLN A 109 -0.80 13.83 15.65
CA GLN A 109 -2.23 14.18 15.58
C GLN A 109 -2.79 14.00 14.16
N HIS A 110 -2.90 12.75 13.71
CA HIS A 110 -3.40 12.45 12.36
C HIS A 110 -4.92 12.71 12.22
N PRO A 111 -5.38 13.38 11.15
CA PRO A 111 -6.77 13.83 11.05
C PRO A 111 -7.80 12.74 10.72
N THR A 112 -7.39 11.60 10.16
CA THR A 112 -8.32 10.60 9.58
C THR A 112 -8.05 9.14 9.96
N TRP A 113 -6.86 8.84 10.49
CA TRP A 113 -6.37 7.47 10.70
C TRP A 113 -5.74 7.40 12.08
N ASP A 114 -5.85 6.27 12.76
CA ASP A 114 -5.23 5.99 14.07
C ASP A 114 -4.20 4.87 13.89
N MET A 115 -2.94 5.24 13.71
CA MET A 115 -1.89 4.34 13.22
C MET A 115 -0.69 4.35 14.16
N GLY A 116 0.28 3.45 13.95
CA GLY A 116 1.54 3.49 14.68
C GLY A 116 2.32 4.80 14.49
N ASP A 117 3.18 5.13 15.45
CA ASP A 117 3.90 6.41 15.48
C ASP A 117 4.72 6.66 14.20
N LYS A 118 5.46 5.66 13.73
CA LYS A 118 6.34 5.80 12.55
C LYS A 118 5.56 6.18 11.29
N ILE A 119 4.51 5.43 10.95
CA ILE A 119 3.69 5.72 9.78
C ILE A 119 2.95 7.06 9.93
N THR A 120 2.59 7.43 11.16
CA THR A 120 1.97 8.72 11.44
C THR A 120 2.93 9.89 11.17
N ILE A 121 4.19 9.80 11.58
CA ILE A 121 5.24 10.78 11.24
C ILE A 121 5.48 10.81 9.72
N ASP A 122 5.57 9.65 9.08
CA ASP A 122 5.75 9.55 7.63
C ASP A 122 4.59 10.17 6.86
N SER A 123 3.36 10.05 7.35
CA SER A 123 2.17 10.72 6.78
C SER A 123 2.26 12.23 6.94
N ALA A 124 2.66 12.74 8.11
CA ALA A 124 2.82 14.17 8.36
C ALA A 124 3.89 14.83 7.46
N THR A 125 4.90 14.07 7.04
CA THR A 125 5.98 14.52 6.14
C THR A 125 5.76 14.18 4.67
N LEU A 126 4.67 13.46 4.35
CA LEU A 126 4.40 12.83 3.05
C LEU A 126 5.44 11.79 2.60
N MET A 127 6.39 11.39 3.46
CA MET A 127 7.31 10.29 3.18
C MET A 127 6.56 8.97 2.98
N ASN A 128 5.45 8.78 3.69
CA ASN A 128 4.58 7.60 3.52
C ASN A 128 4.15 7.45 2.06
N LYS A 129 3.77 8.58 1.43
CA LYS A 129 3.33 8.62 0.04
C LYS A 129 4.47 8.38 -0.94
N ALA A 130 5.68 8.81 -0.62
CA ALA A 130 6.87 8.48 -1.41
C ALA A 130 7.15 6.96 -1.42
N PHE A 131 6.97 6.28 -0.29
CA PHE A 131 7.09 4.82 -0.21
C PHE A 131 6.02 4.12 -1.05
N GLU A 132 4.77 4.56 -1.00
CA GLU A 132 3.68 3.98 -1.80
C GLU A 132 3.86 4.22 -3.31
N VAL A 133 4.47 5.33 -3.72
CA VAL A 133 4.87 5.57 -5.12
C VAL A 133 5.92 4.55 -5.57
N ILE A 134 6.97 4.33 -4.77
CA ILE A 134 8.02 3.35 -5.07
C ILE A 134 7.45 1.93 -5.06
N GLU A 135 6.62 1.60 -4.09
CA GLU A 135 5.91 0.32 -4.01
C GLU A 135 5.05 0.08 -5.26
N SER A 136 4.23 1.05 -5.66
CA SER A 136 3.37 0.95 -6.85
C SER A 136 4.16 0.80 -8.14
N ARG A 137 5.31 1.48 -8.27
CA ARG A 137 6.25 1.29 -9.39
C ARG A 137 6.64 -0.17 -9.54
N TRP A 138 6.93 -0.85 -8.43
CA TRP A 138 7.38 -2.24 -8.46
C TRP A 138 6.22 -3.23 -8.61
N LEU A 139 5.13 -3.04 -7.87
CA LEU A 139 3.98 -3.96 -7.89
C LEU A 139 3.26 -3.99 -9.24
N PHE A 140 3.12 -2.82 -9.89
CA PHE A 140 2.33 -2.68 -11.12
C PHE A 140 3.18 -2.42 -12.37
N ASP A 141 4.50 -2.53 -12.24
CA ASP A 141 5.50 -2.31 -13.30
C ASP A 141 5.27 -1.04 -14.15
N ILE A 142 4.87 0.07 -13.52
CA ILE A 142 4.55 1.32 -14.21
C ILE A 142 5.62 2.40 -13.93
N PRO A 143 6.16 3.12 -14.93
CA PRO A 143 7.20 4.13 -14.71
C PRO A 143 6.72 5.28 -13.79
N PHE A 144 7.65 5.88 -13.04
CA PHE A 144 7.35 6.92 -12.05
C PHE A 144 6.61 8.13 -12.63
N GLU A 145 6.89 8.48 -13.88
CA GLU A 145 6.26 9.60 -14.59
C GLU A 145 4.76 9.38 -14.86
N ARG A 146 4.26 8.16 -14.63
CA ARG A 146 2.85 7.78 -14.74
C ARG A 146 2.22 7.48 -13.37
N ILE A 147 2.83 7.94 -12.28
CA ILE A 147 2.28 7.83 -10.93
C ILE A 147 2.07 9.25 -10.38
N ASP A 148 0.82 9.68 -10.33
CA ASP A 148 0.44 10.95 -9.75
C ASP A 148 0.07 10.80 -8.28
N VAL A 149 0.32 11.86 -7.50
CA VAL A 149 -0.10 11.96 -6.11
C VAL A 149 -1.07 13.13 -5.96
N THR A 150 -2.22 12.90 -5.32
CA THR A 150 -3.22 13.95 -5.07
C THR A 150 -3.70 13.95 -3.62
N ILE A 151 -3.96 15.13 -3.06
CA ILE A 151 -4.52 15.25 -1.71
C ILE A 151 -6.03 14.98 -1.77
N HIS A 152 -6.46 13.90 -1.12
CA HIS A 152 -7.86 13.55 -0.89
C HIS A 152 -8.13 13.49 0.61
N ARG A 153 -8.55 14.64 1.17
CA ARG A 153 -8.66 14.85 2.63
C ARG A 153 -9.61 13.89 3.34
N GLN A 154 -10.62 13.39 2.63
CA GLN A 154 -11.66 12.52 3.15
C GLN A 154 -11.19 11.07 3.27
N SER A 155 -10.14 10.68 2.55
CA SER A 155 -9.62 9.30 2.52
C SER A 155 -10.71 8.25 2.24
N ILE A 156 -11.67 8.58 1.37
CA ILE A 156 -12.74 7.66 0.93
C ILE A 156 -12.33 6.97 -0.37
N VAL A 157 -11.77 7.73 -1.31
CA VAL A 157 -11.11 7.18 -2.50
C VAL A 157 -9.69 6.80 -2.12
N HIS A 158 -9.40 5.51 -2.10
CA HIS A 158 -8.09 5.00 -1.66
C HIS A 158 -7.05 5.06 -2.78
N SER A 159 -7.41 4.84 -4.04
CA SER A 159 -6.60 5.19 -5.22
C SER A 159 -7.43 5.05 -6.49
N MET A 160 -6.86 5.52 -7.60
CA MET A 160 -7.49 5.45 -8.92
C MET A 160 -6.51 4.96 -9.98
N VAL A 161 -7.07 4.37 -11.03
CA VAL A 161 -6.35 3.91 -12.22
C VAL A 161 -6.99 4.55 -13.43
N GLU A 162 -6.19 5.22 -14.26
CA GLU A 162 -6.59 5.70 -15.57
C GLU A 162 -6.16 4.71 -16.65
N PHE A 163 -7.04 4.47 -17.62
CA PHE A 163 -6.78 3.59 -18.76
C PHE A 163 -6.57 4.39 -20.04
N SER A 164 -6.06 3.73 -21.08
CA SER A 164 -5.69 4.36 -22.35
C SER A 164 -6.86 5.01 -23.12
N ASP A 165 -8.09 4.63 -22.79
CA ASP A 165 -9.31 5.23 -23.35
C ASP A 165 -9.78 6.48 -22.58
N GLY A 166 -9.04 6.88 -21.54
CA GLY A 166 -9.36 8.01 -20.66
C GLY A 166 -10.38 7.68 -19.56
N SER A 167 -10.81 6.42 -19.44
CA SER A 167 -11.64 5.98 -18.33
C SER A 167 -10.84 5.93 -17.02
N LEU A 168 -11.53 6.19 -15.91
CA LEU A 168 -10.96 6.14 -14.57
C LEU A 168 -11.76 5.13 -13.74
N LYS A 169 -11.04 4.23 -13.07
CA LYS A 169 -11.58 3.41 -11.99
C LYS A 169 -11.02 3.87 -10.67
N ALA A 170 -11.85 3.78 -9.64
CA ALA A 170 -11.50 4.17 -8.29
C ALA A 170 -12.04 3.11 -7.32
N GLN A 171 -11.24 2.78 -6.32
CA GLN A 171 -11.69 1.96 -5.19
C GLN A 171 -12.07 2.90 -4.05
N LEU A 172 -13.27 2.68 -3.48
CA LEU A 172 -13.83 3.50 -2.42
C LEU A 172 -14.23 2.65 -1.23
N GLY A 173 -13.98 3.17 -0.03
CA GLY A 173 -14.37 2.49 1.20
C GLY A 173 -14.22 3.37 2.44
N PRO A 174 -14.66 2.88 3.60
CA PRO A 174 -14.27 3.49 4.87
C PRO A 174 -12.74 3.43 5.06
N THR A 175 -12.21 4.31 5.91
CA THR A 175 -10.81 4.29 6.35
C THR A 175 -10.57 3.13 7.31
N SER A 176 -10.42 1.92 6.78
CA SER A 176 -10.15 0.69 7.56
C SER A 176 -9.30 -0.28 6.76
N MET A 177 -8.25 -0.81 7.39
CA MET A 177 -7.37 -1.85 6.81
C MET A 177 -8.07 -3.21 6.73
N GLY A 178 -9.26 -3.38 7.32
CA GLY A 178 -10.02 -4.62 7.21
C GLY A 178 -10.31 -5.02 5.77
N GLN A 179 -10.59 -4.05 4.89
CA GLN A 179 -10.86 -4.31 3.48
C GLN A 179 -9.63 -4.81 2.70
N PRO A 180 -8.49 -4.10 2.68
CA PRO A 180 -7.33 -4.57 1.91
C PRO A 180 -6.72 -5.85 2.47
N ILE A 181 -6.73 -6.06 3.79
CA ILE A 181 -6.31 -7.34 4.41
C ILE A 181 -7.21 -8.48 3.95
N GLN A 182 -8.53 -8.28 4.01
CA GLN A 182 -9.49 -9.29 3.55
C GLN A 182 -9.24 -9.62 2.08
N HIS A 183 -9.13 -8.58 1.25
CA HIS A 183 -8.95 -8.77 -0.18
C HIS A 183 -7.67 -9.58 -0.47
N ALA A 184 -6.56 -9.26 0.19
CA ALA A 184 -5.31 -10.01 0.03
C ALA A 184 -5.38 -11.46 0.49
N LEU A 185 -6.16 -11.78 1.53
CA LEU A 185 -6.24 -13.13 2.11
C LEU A 185 -7.25 -14.05 1.44
N PHE A 186 -8.33 -13.49 0.88
CA PHE A 186 -9.46 -14.28 0.39
C PHE A 186 -9.67 -14.19 -1.11
N HIS A 187 -8.98 -13.29 -1.83
CA HIS A 187 -9.05 -13.22 -3.28
C HIS A 187 -8.81 -14.60 -3.94
N PRO A 188 -9.62 -15.01 -4.94
CA PRO A 188 -10.66 -14.22 -5.64
C PRO A 188 -12.05 -14.27 -4.98
N GLU A 189 -12.19 -14.94 -3.84
CA GLU A 189 -13.47 -15.06 -3.14
C GLU A 189 -13.77 -13.81 -2.30
N ALA A 190 -14.98 -13.27 -2.45
CA ALA A 190 -15.48 -12.20 -1.58
C ALA A 190 -16.33 -12.81 -0.46
N HIS A 191 -15.79 -12.86 0.77
CA HIS A 191 -16.57 -13.26 1.94
C HIS A 191 -17.35 -12.09 2.57
N GLN A 192 -18.52 -12.39 3.12
CA GLN A 192 -19.31 -11.42 3.88
C GLN A 192 -18.64 -11.15 5.24
N ILE A 193 -18.29 -9.89 5.54
CA ILE A 193 -17.72 -9.51 6.84
C ILE A 193 -18.63 -8.51 7.56
N LYS A 194 -18.73 -8.66 8.89
CA LYS A 194 -19.10 -7.56 9.79
C LYS A 194 -18.00 -6.52 9.72
N ILE A 195 -18.18 -5.47 8.90
CA ILE A 195 -17.21 -4.38 8.73
C ILE A 195 -16.60 -4.02 10.10
N TYR A 196 -15.36 -4.45 10.35
CA TYR A 196 -14.60 -3.97 11.49
C TYR A 196 -14.20 -2.54 11.10
N ARG A 197 -15.04 -1.59 11.52
CA ARG A 197 -14.93 -0.19 11.07
C ARG A 197 -13.59 0.47 11.44
N ASN A 198 -12.75 -0.18 12.25
CA ASN A 198 -11.55 0.41 12.85
C ASN A 198 -10.31 -0.53 12.85
N LEU A 199 -10.19 -1.54 11.96
CA LEU A 199 -8.97 -2.37 11.95
C LEU A 199 -7.81 -1.60 11.29
N MET A 200 -6.66 -1.55 11.95
CA MET A 200 -5.43 -0.88 11.46
C MET A 200 -4.19 -1.76 11.74
N LEU A 201 -3.16 -1.63 10.91
CA LEU A 201 -1.87 -2.35 10.98
C LEU A 201 -0.73 -1.37 11.34
#